data_AF-A0A8J3PI52-F1
#
_entry.id   AF-A0A8J3PI52-F1
#
_cell.length_a   1.000
_cell.length_b   1.000
_cell.length_c   1.000
_cell.angle_alpha   90.00
_cell.angle_beta   90.00
_cell.angle_gamma   90.00
#
_symmetry.space_group_name_H-M   'P 1'
#
loop_
_entity.id
_entity.type
_entity.pdbx_description
1 polymer ?
#
loop_
_entity_poly.entity_id
_entity_poly.type
_entity_poly.pdbx_seq_one_letter_code
_entity_poly.pdbx_strand_id
1 'polypeptide(L)'
;MAALTGGALAGCSGEGATSTCSTTGCTITFERSVTNAKISILGVEVQLVSANQDSATLKVAGQEVTVQRGNGVSVGDFTVKITEITDSQVVVQVDRGGN
;
A
#
# COMPACT_ATOMS: atom_id res chain seq x y z
N MET A 1 14.32 5.18 -29.62
CA MET A 1 15.13 4.88 -28.42
C MET A 1 14.19 5.09 -27.23
N ALA A 2 13.83 4.14 -26.36
CA ALA A 2 14.35 2.82 -26.06
C ALA A 2 13.16 1.89 -25.70
N ALA A 3 13.22 0.64 -26.16
CA ALA A 3 12.35 -0.42 -25.68
C ALA A 3 12.78 -0.81 -24.27
N LEU A 4 11.92 -0.61 -23.28
CA LEU A 4 12.11 -1.15 -21.94
C LEU A 4 11.59 -2.59 -21.92
N THR A 5 12.42 -3.49 -22.45
CA THR A 5 12.37 -4.92 -22.11
C THR A 5 12.95 -5.09 -20.71
N GLY A 6 12.12 -4.93 -19.69
CA GLY A 6 12.42 -5.27 -18.31
C GLY A 6 11.19 -5.97 -17.75
N GLY A 7 11.36 -7.18 -17.21
CA GLY A 7 10.25 -7.99 -16.70
C GLY A 7 9.32 -7.14 -15.84
N ALA A 8 8.07 -7.02 -16.29
CA ALA A 8 7.01 -6.38 -15.54
C ALA A 8 6.71 -7.24 -14.30
N LEU A 9 7.53 -7.09 -13.26
CA LEU A 9 6.95 -7.05 -11.92
C LEU A 9 5.90 -5.95 -12.02
N ALA A 10 4.63 -6.34 -12.05
CA ALA A 10 3.48 -5.48 -12.27
C ALA A 10 3.38 -4.45 -11.13
N GLY A 11 4.28 -3.48 -11.16
CA GLY A 11 4.26 -2.36 -10.25
C GLY A 11 3.13 -1.46 -10.71
N CYS A 12 1.93 -1.73 -10.21
CA CYS A 12 0.83 -0.79 -10.36
C CYS A 12 1.33 0.53 -9.78
N SER A 13 1.38 1.56 -10.62
CA SER A 13 1.72 2.91 -10.21
C SER A 13 0.39 3.63 -10.02
N GLY A 14 0.12 4.11 -8.81
CA GLY A 14 -1.00 4.96 -8.46
C GLY A 14 -0.56 6.42 -8.36
N GLU A 15 -1.52 7.33 -8.20
CA GLU A 15 -1.22 8.74 -7.89
C GLU A 15 -0.53 8.82 -6.54
N GLY A 16 0.76 9.19 -6.51
CA GLY A 16 1.55 9.31 -5.28
C GLY A 16 1.77 8.02 -4.49
N ALA A 17 1.55 6.87 -5.12
CA ALA A 17 1.71 5.58 -4.51
C ALA A 17 2.30 4.59 -5.52
N THR A 18 3.28 3.81 -5.09
CA THR A 18 3.83 2.71 -5.88
C THR A 18 3.56 1.41 -5.17
N SER A 19 3.33 0.35 -5.93
CA SER A 19 3.21 -0.99 -5.35
C SER A 19 4.16 -1.96 -6.03
N THR A 20 4.62 -2.93 -5.26
CA THR A 20 5.40 -4.07 -5.74
C THR A 20 4.71 -5.33 -5.25
N CYS A 21 4.02 -6.02 -6.16
CA CYS A 21 3.31 -7.25 -5.86
C CYS A 21 4.17 -8.49 -6.15
N SER A 22 4.14 -9.43 -5.23
CA SER A 22 4.69 -10.78 -5.35
C SER A 22 3.55 -11.81 -5.34
N THR A 23 3.88 -13.10 -5.34
CA THR A 23 2.90 -14.19 -5.37
C THR A 23 2.04 -14.29 -4.11
N THR A 24 2.51 -13.74 -2.97
CA THR A 24 1.84 -13.86 -1.66
C THR A 24 1.22 -12.55 -1.18
N GLY A 25 1.77 -11.39 -1.60
CA GLY A 25 1.33 -10.08 -1.13
C GLY A 25 1.87 -8.93 -1.97
N CYS A 26 1.48 -7.71 -1.62
CA CYS A 26 1.91 -6.47 -2.26
C CYS A 26 2.46 -5.50 -1.23
N THR A 27 3.63 -4.93 -1.52
CA THR A 27 4.19 -3.82 -0.75
C THR A 27 3.84 -2.53 -1.44
N ILE A 28 3.16 -1.63 -0.74
CA ILE A 28 2.72 -0.33 -1.20
C ILE A 28 3.54 0.75 -0.51
N THR A 29 4.13 1.66 -1.27
CA THR A 29 4.85 2.83 -0.78
C THR A 29 4.05 4.07 -1.15
N PHE A 30 3.52 4.77 -0.16
CA PHE A 30 2.83 6.05 -0.30
C PHE A 30 3.80 7.20 -0.08
N GLU A 31 3.83 8.16 -1.00
CA GLU A 31 4.61 9.38 -0.87
C GLU A 31 3.81 10.42 -0.08
N ARG A 32 4.33 10.87 1.07
CA ARG A 32 3.63 11.86 1.93
C ARG A 32 3.54 13.24 1.31
N SER A 33 4.34 13.51 0.28
CA SER A 33 4.29 14.74 -0.51
C SER A 33 3.04 14.85 -1.37
N VAL A 34 2.34 13.74 -1.63
CA VAL A 34 1.13 13.72 -2.47
C VAL A 34 -0.13 13.74 -1.61
N THR A 35 -0.95 14.76 -1.82
CA THR A 35 -2.26 14.88 -1.17
C THR A 35 -3.25 13.98 -1.91
N ASN A 36 -3.78 12.94 -1.24
CA ASN A 36 -4.65 11.88 -1.80
C ASN A 36 -3.93 10.74 -2.54
N ALA A 37 -2.81 10.28 -2.01
CA ALA A 37 -2.13 9.11 -2.57
C ALA A 37 -3.05 7.86 -2.58
N LYS A 38 -3.25 7.26 -3.76
CA LYS A 38 -4.15 6.12 -3.96
C LYS A 38 -3.62 5.17 -5.02
N ILE A 39 -3.95 3.90 -4.87
CA ILE A 39 -3.53 2.84 -5.78
C ILE A 39 -4.53 1.70 -5.81
N SER A 40 -4.69 1.09 -6.98
CA SER A 40 -5.46 -0.16 -7.12
C SER A 40 -4.50 -1.33 -7.23
N ILE A 41 -4.58 -2.27 -6.29
CA ILE A 41 -3.77 -3.49 -6.23
C ILE A 41 -4.67 -4.70 -6.04
N LEU A 42 -4.37 -5.82 -6.70
CA LEU A 42 -5.11 -7.08 -6.52
C LEU A 42 -6.63 -6.99 -6.75
N GLY A 43 -7.13 -5.94 -7.41
CA GLY A 43 -8.55 -5.65 -7.62
C GLY A 43 -9.22 -4.84 -6.50
N VAL A 44 -8.48 -4.40 -5.49
CA VAL A 44 -8.96 -3.50 -4.42
C VAL A 44 -8.26 -2.15 -4.50
N GLU A 45 -8.99 -1.08 -4.20
CA GLU A 45 -8.41 0.25 -4.06
C GLU A 45 -7.89 0.44 -2.63
N VAL A 46 -6.66 0.95 -2.53
CA VAL A 46 -6.02 1.35 -1.28
C VAL A 46 -5.67 2.84 -1.39
N GLN A 47 -6.21 3.63 -0.48
CA GLN A 47 -5.96 5.06 -0.40
C GLN A 47 -5.38 5.42 0.95
N LEU A 48 -4.35 6.27 0.98
CA LEU A 48 -3.87 6.85 2.22
C LEU A 48 -4.74 8.06 2.57
N VAL A 49 -5.52 7.95 3.65
CA VAL A 49 -6.37 9.02 4.15
C VAL A 49 -5.57 9.95 5.04
N SER A 50 -4.79 9.38 5.96
CA SER A 50 -3.88 10.13 6.83
C SER A 50 -2.73 9.26 7.31
N ALA A 51 -1.58 9.87 7.56
CA ALA A 51 -0.44 9.23 8.21
C ALA A 51 0.15 10.14 9.27
N ASN A 52 0.28 9.61 10.47
CA ASN A 52 0.95 10.21 11.61
C ASN A 52 2.34 9.60 11.78
N GLN A 53 3.03 9.93 12.88
CA GLN A 53 4.33 9.33 13.19
C GLN A 53 4.20 7.83 13.45
N ASP A 54 3.21 7.37 14.21
CA ASP A 54 3.13 5.96 14.65
C ASP A 54 1.99 5.15 14.03
N SER A 55 1.09 5.80 13.29
CA SER A 55 -0.09 5.16 12.70
C SER A 55 -0.43 5.74 11.34
N ALA A 56 -1.10 4.94 10.50
CA ALA A 56 -1.66 5.41 9.24
C ALA A 56 -3.12 4.93 9.10
N THR A 57 -3.97 5.84 8.67
CA THR A 57 -5.35 5.54 8.27
C THR A 57 -5.38 5.34 6.77
N LEU A 58 -5.75 4.14 6.38
CA LEU A 58 -5.83 3.68 5.01
C LEU A 58 -7.29 3.36 4.71
N LYS A 59 -7.75 3.64 3.51
CA LYS A 59 -9.04 3.19 3.01
C LYS A 59 -8.80 2.03 2.06
N VAL A 60 -9.20 0.84 2.46
CA VAL A 60 -8.95 -0.42 1.75
C VAL A 60 -10.30 -0.97 1.33
N ALA A 61 -10.51 -1.20 0.03
CA ALA A 61 -11.78 -1.67 -0.53
C ALA A 61 -12.99 -0.81 -0.08
N GLY A 62 -12.78 0.50 0.11
CA GLY A 62 -13.81 1.42 0.58
C GLY A 62 -13.99 1.50 2.10
N GLN A 63 -13.32 0.66 2.88
CA GLN A 63 -13.37 0.67 4.35
C GLN A 63 -12.15 1.40 4.93
N GLU A 64 -12.38 2.39 5.79
CA GLU A 64 -11.29 3.06 6.53
C GLU A 64 -10.82 2.19 7.70
N VAL A 65 -9.51 1.95 7.74
CA VAL A 65 -8.81 1.20 8.76
C VAL A 65 -7.62 2.02 9.26
N THR A 66 -7.43 2.06 10.58
CA THR A 66 -6.23 2.65 11.17
C THR A 66 -5.29 1.52 11.58
N VAL A 67 -4.09 1.53 11.02
CA VAL A 67 -3.04 0.55 11.32
C VAL A 67 -1.94 1.25 12.09
N GLN A 68 -1.42 0.61 13.14
CA GLN A 68 -0.28 1.10 13.89
C GLN A 68 1.01 0.47 13.35
N ARG A 69 2.10 1.23 13.38
CA ARG A 69 3.42 0.73 13.00
C ARG A 69 3.79 -0.50 13.82
N GLY A 70 4.22 -1.57 13.16
CA GLY A 70 4.56 -2.84 13.80
C GLY A 70 3.36 -3.76 14.10
N ASN A 71 2.13 -3.28 13.95
CA ASN A 71 0.91 -4.09 14.07
C ASN A 71 0.32 -4.36 12.67
N GLY A 72 -0.27 -5.54 12.53
CA GLY A 72 -1.08 -5.90 11.36
C GLY A 72 -2.56 -5.84 11.70
N VAL A 73 -3.36 -5.33 10.79
CA VAL A 73 -4.82 -5.32 10.89
C VAL A 73 -5.39 -6.06 9.69
N SER A 74 -6.31 -6.99 9.94
CA SER A 74 -7.01 -7.68 8.87
C SER A 74 -8.28 -6.92 8.47
N VAL A 75 -8.45 -6.72 7.17
CA VAL A 75 -9.62 -6.07 6.56
C VAL A 75 -10.19 -7.03 5.52
N GLY A 76 -11.29 -7.69 5.87
CA GLY A 76 -11.84 -8.79 5.07
C GLY A 76 -10.82 -9.91 4.92
N ASP A 77 -10.52 -10.30 3.68
CA ASP A 77 -9.56 -11.34 3.33
C ASP A 77 -8.10 -10.84 3.18
N PHE A 78 -7.84 -9.58 3.50
CA PHE A 78 -6.51 -8.97 3.38
C PHE A 78 -5.93 -8.65 4.75
N THR A 79 -4.62 -8.83 4.92
CA THR A 79 -3.88 -8.37 6.10
C THR A 79 -3.01 -7.20 5.72
N VAL A 80 -3.24 -6.07 6.38
CA VAL A 80 -2.53 -4.80 6.15
C VAL A 80 -1.59 -4.56 7.31
N LYS A 81 -0.30 -4.41 7.03
CA LYS A 81 0.74 -4.15 8.02
C LYS A 81 1.55 -2.94 7.62
N ILE A 82 1.80 -2.04 8.56
CA ILE A 82 2.74 -0.95 8.34
C ILE A 82 4.14 -1.47 8.63
N THR A 83 4.99 -1.46 7.61
CA THR A 83 6.39 -1.87 7.71
C THR A 83 7.26 -0.68 8.09
N GLU A 84 7.00 0.49 7.51
CA GLU A 84 7.80 1.69 7.75
C GLU A 84 6.96 2.95 7.62
N ILE A 85 7.21 3.93 8.49
CA ILE A 85 6.69 5.29 8.36
C ILE A 85 7.88 6.23 8.51
N THR A 86 8.11 7.06 7.50
CA THR A 86 9.12 8.12 7.50
C THR A 86 8.45 9.48 7.27
N ASP A 87 9.23 10.56 7.34
CA ASP A 87 8.76 11.90 7.00
C ASP A 87 8.40 12.04 5.51
N SER A 88 9.02 11.23 4.65
CA SER A 88 8.85 11.31 3.19
C SER A 88 7.85 10.28 2.65
N GLN A 89 7.81 9.08 3.23
CA GLN A 89 7.05 7.94 2.69
C GLN A 89 6.51 7.01 3.77
N VAL A 90 5.44 6.30 3.44
CA VAL A 90 4.82 5.26 4.28
C VAL A 90 4.79 3.96 3.50
N VAL A 91 5.43 2.92 4.04
CA VAL A 91 5.49 1.60 3.45
C VAL A 91 4.52 0.67 4.17
N VAL A 92 3.57 0.16 3.41
CA VAL A 92 2.48 -0.71 3.86
C VAL A 92 2.57 -2.02 3.10
N GLN A 93 2.58 -3.13 3.81
CA GLN A 93 2.50 -4.46 3.22
C GLN A 93 1.05 -4.96 3.32
N VAL A 94 0.52 -5.44 2.20
CA VAL A 94 -0.81 -6.02 2.10
C VAL A 94 -0.67 -7.45 1.59
N ASP A 95 -0.94 -8.42 2.44
CA ASP A 95 -0.97 -9.84 2.05
C ASP A 95 -2.42 -10.30 1.91
N ARG A 96 -2.68 -11.21 0.96
CA ARG A 96 -3.93 -11.97 0.99
C ARG A 96 -3.83 -12.89 2.21
N GLY A 97 -4.73 -12.70 3.17
CA GLY A 97 -4.87 -13.60 4.31
C GLY A 97 -5.37 -14.95 3.81
N GLY A 98 -4.45 -15.78 3.34
CA GLY A 98 -4.73 -17.15 2.98
C GLY A 98 -4.94 -17.97 4.26
N ASN A 99 -6.18 -18.37 4.50
CA ASN A 99 -6.44 -19.67 5.11
C ASN A 99 -6.34 -20.74 4.01
#